data_AF-A0A4U8S662-F1
#
_entry.id   AF-A0A4U8S662-F1
#
_cell.length_a   1.000
_cell.length_b   1.000
_cell.length_c   1.000
_cell.angle_alpha   90.00
_cell.angle_beta   90.00
_cell.angle_gamma   90.00
#
_symmetry.space_group_name_H-M   'P 1'
#
loop_
_entity.id
_entity.type
_entity.pdbx_description
1 polymer ?
#
loop_
_entity_poly.entity_id
_entity_poly.type
_entity_poly.pdbx_seq_one_letter_code
_entity_poly.pdbx_strand_id
1 'polypeptide(L)'
;MEIINGLKKALNPKGKPRTRIYLVNGKEELMALWERLTKNFKSERIETSEKGTRIIRTLDDDTEITLRSYSSKKSGNTPTIDTKINGKDYKIHIGN
;
A
#
# COMPACT_ATOMS: atom_id res chain seq x y z
N MET A 1 13.02 4.37 -4.60
CA MET A 1 11.75 3.62 -4.73
C MET A 1 11.46 3.24 -6.19
N GLU A 2 12.41 2.57 -6.86
CA GLU A 2 12.22 2.10 -8.24
C GLU A 2 11.15 1.00 -8.33
N ILE A 3 10.99 0.21 -7.27
CA ILE A 3 10.04 -0.91 -7.17
C ILE A 3 8.59 -0.44 -7.43
N ILE A 4 8.16 0.69 -6.85
CA ILE A 4 6.80 1.22 -7.05
C ILE A 4 6.62 1.78 -8.46
N ASN A 5 7.66 2.41 -9.03
CA ASN A 5 7.57 3.01 -10.35
C ASN A 5 7.40 1.98 -11.48
N GLY A 6 7.81 0.73 -11.25
CA GLY A 6 7.59 -0.39 -12.18
C GLY A 6 6.18 -0.95 -12.18
N LEU A 7 5.32 -0.56 -11.24
CA LEU A 7 3.94 -1.06 -11.15
C LEU A 7 3.01 -0.37 -12.15
N LYS A 8 1.95 -1.07 -12.56
CA LYS A 8 0.88 -0.52 -13.41
C LYS A 8 0.19 0.63 -12.67
N LYS A 9 -0.04 1.75 -13.34
CA LYS A 9 -0.83 2.87 -12.78
C LYS A 9 -2.32 2.63 -12.93
N ALA A 10 -3.08 2.99 -11.91
CA ALA A 10 -4.54 3.05 -12.00
C ALA A 10 -4.95 4.13 -13.01
N LEU A 11 -6.04 3.91 -13.75
CA LEU A 11 -6.57 4.89 -14.68
C LEU A 11 -7.74 5.67 -14.06
N ASN A 12 -7.95 6.91 -14.51
CA ASN A 12 -9.14 7.69 -14.22
C ASN A 12 -10.26 7.32 -15.22
N PRO A 13 -11.50 7.81 -15.04
CA PRO A 13 -12.61 7.52 -15.97
C PRO A 13 -12.38 7.95 -17.43
N LYS A 14 -11.39 8.82 -17.68
CA LYS A 14 -10.99 9.27 -19.02
C LYS A 14 -9.81 8.47 -19.59
N GLY A 15 -9.45 7.34 -18.97
CA GLY A 15 -8.33 6.49 -19.37
C GLY A 15 -6.94 7.06 -19.09
N LYS A 16 -6.81 8.20 -18.38
CA LYS A 16 -5.50 8.79 -18.04
C LYS A 16 -4.97 8.22 -16.72
N PRO A 17 -3.66 8.00 -16.57
CA PRO A 17 -3.07 7.53 -15.31
C PRO A 17 -3.41 8.45 -14.14
N ARG A 18 -3.89 7.87 -13.04
CA ARG A 18 -4.03 8.56 -11.75
C ARG A 18 -2.64 8.82 -11.18
N THR A 19 -2.48 9.99 -10.59
CA THR A 19 -1.23 10.37 -9.94
C THR A 19 -0.97 9.47 -8.73
N ARG A 20 0.16 8.76 -8.74
CA ARG A 20 0.71 8.00 -7.60
C ARG A 20 -0.21 6.89 -7.04
N ILE A 21 -1.16 6.42 -7.83
CA ILE A 21 -1.98 5.24 -7.52
C ILE A 21 -1.57 4.10 -8.44
N TYR A 22 -1.11 3.00 -7.84
CA TYR A 22 -0.54 1.84 -8.52
C TYR A 22 -1.35 0.59 -8.24
N LEU A 23 -1.20 -0.42 -9.11
CA LEU A 23 -1.96 -1.65 -9.12
C LEU A 23 -1.03 -2.86 -9.12
N VAL A 24 -1.43 -3.88 -8.37
CA VAL A 24 -0.91 -5.27 -8.43
C VAL A 24 -2.05 -6.22 -8.85
N ASN A 25 -1.73 -7.42 -9.30
CA ASN A 25 -2.72 -8.34 -9.88
C ASN A 25 -3.53 -9.11 -8.84
N GLY A 26 -3.11 -9.11 -7.58
CA GLY A 26 -3.77 -9.91 -6.55
C GLY A 26 -3.24 -9.68 -5.15
N LYS A 27 -3.88 -10.35 -4.18
CA LYS A 27 -3.51 -10.27 -2.76
C LYS A 27 -2.10 -10.80 -2.51
N GLU A 28 -1.73 -11.92 -3.14
CA GLU A 28 -0.40 -12.52 -2.98
C GLU A 28 0.70 -11.57 -3.43
N GLU A 29 0.55 -10.95 -4.60
CA GLU A 29 1.50 -9.96 -5.12
C GLU A 29 1.59 -8.73 -4.21
N LEU A 30 0.45 -8.27 -3.68
CA LEU A 30 0.42 -7.18 -2.71
C LEU A 30 1.22 -7.53 -1.44
N MET A 31 1.02 -8.72 -0.88
CA MET A 31 1.74 -9.15 0.33
C MET A 31 3.24 -9.33 0.06
N ALA A 32 3.60 -9.90 -1.09
CA ALA A 32 5.00 -10.02 -1.49
C ALA A 32 5.68 -8.65 -1.67
N LEU A 33 4.96 -7.68 -2.26
CA LEU A 33 5.44 -6.30 -2.38
C LEU A 33 5.61 -5.65 -1.00
N TRP A 34 4.66 -5.84 -0.09
CA TRP A 34 4.75 -5.34 1.28
C TRP A 34 6.01 -5.85 1.98
N GLU A 35 6.25 -7.16 1.97
CA GLU A 35 7.44 -7.75 2.59
C GLU A 35 8.73 -7.23 1.92
N ARG A 36 8.73 -7.07 0.60
CA ARG A 36 9.90 -6.54 -0.12
C ARG A 36 10.18 -5.07 0.21
N LEU A 37 9.15 -4.24 0.28
CA LEU A 37 9.26 -2.82 0.62
C LEU A 37 9.70 -2.61 2.06
N THR A 38 9.33 -3.52 2.94
CA THR A 38 9.57 -3.40 4.38
C THR A 38 10.63 -4.34 4.91
N LYS A 39 11.37 -5.06 4.06
CA LYS A 39 12.31 -6.12 4.48
C LYS A 39 13.28 -5.71 5.59
N ASN A 40 13.72 -4.44 5.60
CA ASN A 40 14.67 -3.89 6.57
C ASN A 40 14.00 -2.84 7.47
N PHE A 41 12.76 -3.09 7.92
CA PHE A 41 12.09 -2.15 8.82
C PHE A 41 12.81 -2.10 10.18
N LYS A 42 12.89 -0.90 10.75
CA LYS A 42 13.48 -0.63 12.06
C LYS A 42 12.48 -0.87 13.19
N SER A 43 11.22 -0.54 12.97
CA SER A 43 10.14 -0.73 13.95
C SER A 43 8.82 -1.08 13.28
N GLU A 44 7.97 -1.79 14.03
CA GLU A 44 6.61 -2.15 13.63
C GLU A 44 5.63 -1.73 14.72
N ARG A 45 4.49 -1.19 14.31
CA ARG A 45 3.32 -0.97 15.18
C ARG A 45 2.06 -1.47 14.50
N ILE A 46 1.14 -1.98 15.32
CA ILE A 46 -0.16 -2.48 14.87
C ILE A 46 -1.25 -1.61 15.50
N GLU A 47 -2.09 -1.02 14.66
CA GLU A 47 -3.24 -0.21 15.07
C GLU A 47 -4.53 -0.92 14.69
N THR A 48 -5.41 -1.17 15.65
CA THR A 48 -6.72 -1.78 15.40
C THR A 48 -7.83 -0.80 15.76
N SER A 49 -8.82 -0.67 14.88
CA SER A 49 -9.98 0.19 15.05
C SER A 49 -11.22 -0.47 14.46
N GLU A 50 -12.40 0.12 14.66
CA GLU A 50 -13.64 -0.33 14.01
C GLU A 50 -13.55 -0.38 12.47
N LYS A 51 -12.66 0.45 11.88
CA LYS A 51 -12.42 0.53 10.44
C LYS A 51 -11.53 -0.62 9.92
N GLY A 52 -10.88 -1.36 10.80
CA GLY A 52 -9.95 -2.44 10.48
C GLY A 52 -8.59 -2.28 11.16
N THR A 53 -7.63 -3.08 10.70
CA THR A 53 -6.28 -3.16 11.25
C THR A 53 -5.29 -2.53 10.29
N ARG A 54 -4.27 -1.86 10.83
CA ARG A 54 -3.15 -1.33 10.09
C ARG A 54 -1.87 -1.81 10.72
N ILE A 55 -0.96 -2.30 9.88
CA ILE A 55 0.42 -2.62 10.26
C ILE A 55 1.27 -1.51 9.65
N ILE A 56 2.01 -0.80 10.49
CA ILE A 56 2.88 0.31 10.07
C ILE A 56 4.31 -0.12 10.37
N ARG A 57 5.13 -0.16 9.33
CA ARG A 57 6.58 -0.43 9.42
C ARG A 57 7.33 0.84 9.06
N THR A 58 8.28 1.23 9.91
CA THR A 58 9.13 2.42 9.69
C THR A 58 10.52 1.96 9.28
N LEU A 59 11.03 2.50 8.17
CA LEU A 59 12.38 2.23 7.67
C LEU A 59 13.43 3.10 8.36
N ASP A 60 14.71 2.88 8.04
CA ASP A 60 15.82 3.65 8.61
C ASP A 60 15.81 5.15 8.27
N ASP A 61 15.20 5.52 7.14
CA ASP A 61 15.04 6.90 6.69
C ASP A 61 13.74 7.56 7.21
N ASP A 62 13.15 6.98 8.25
CA ASP A 62 11.86 7.34 8.83
C ASP A 62 10.66 7.23 7.86
N THR A 63 10.84 6.59 6.69
CA THR A 63 9.71 6.30 5.80
C THR A 63 8.76 5.31 6.46
N GLU A 64 7.51 5.74 6.65
CA GLU A 64 6.43 4.85 7.07
C GLU A 64 5.78 4.18 5.85
N ILE A 65 5.65 2.86 5.93
CA ILE A 65 4.86 2.06 5.00
C ILE A 65 3.74 1.42 5.82
N THR A 66 2.50 1.56 5.36
CA THR A 66 1.31 1.06 6.04
C THR A 66 0.62 0.01 5.19
N LEU A 67 0.47 -1.20 5.73
CA LEU A 67 -0.45 -2.22 5.21
C LEU A 67 -1.79 -2.07 5.90
N ARG A 68 -2.86 -1.85 5.14
CA ARG A 68 -4.23 -1.72 5.66
C ARG A 68 -5.04 -2.96 5.34
N SER A 69 -5.70 -3.50 6.36
CA SER A 69 -6.84 -4.42 6.21
C SER A 69 -8.09 -3.73 6.76
N TYR A 70 -9.18 -3.83 6.02
CA TYR A 70 -10.45 -3.21 6.41
C TYR A 70 -11.36 -4.25 7.10
N SER A 71 -12.14 -3.83 8.10
CA SER A 71 -13.01 -4.76 8.85
C SER A 71 -14.14 -5.33 7.97
N SER A 72 -14.51 -6.59 8.20
CA SER A 72 -15.39 -7.43 7.36
C SER A 72 -16.83 -6.93 7.13
N LYS A 73 -17.22 -5.77 7.67
CA LYS A 73 -18.58 -5.23 7.60
C LYS A 73 -18.89 -4.40 6.33
N LYS A 74 -17.97 -4.25 5.38
CA LYS A 74 -18.22 -3.60 4.08
C LYS A 74 -17.70 -4.46 2.93
N SER A 75 -18.52 -4.68 1.91
CA SER A 75 -18.08 -5.32 0.66
C SER A 75 -16.99 -4.46 -0.01
N GLY A 76 -15.99 -5.09 -0.64
CA GLY A 76 -14.92 -4.38 -1.38
C GLY A 76 -13.63 -4.09 -0.59
N ASN A 77 -13.41 -4.76 0.54
CA ASN A 77 -12.28 -4.53 1.43
C ASN A 77 -11.00 -5.30 1.05
N THR A 78 -10.42 -4.96 -0.11
CA THR A 78 -9.08 -5.45 -0.50
C THR A 78 -8.00 -4.73 0.30
N PRO A 79 -6.96 -5.42 0.79
CA PRO A 79 -5.84 -4.77 1.45
C PRO A 79 -5.14 -3.75 0.54
N THR A 80 -4.51 -2.74 1.13
CA THR A 80 -3.75 -1.72 0.40
C THR A 80 -2.44 -1.39 1.09
N ILE A 81 -1.45 -0.98 0.31
CA ILE A 81 -0.21 -0.41 0.84
C ILE A 81 -0.25 1.10 0.63
N ASP A 82 -0.06 1.87 1.69
CA ASP A 82 0.09 3.32 1.65
C ASP A 82 1.49 3.69 2.15
N THR A 83 2.15 4.65 1.51
CA THR A 83 3.45 5.15 1.98
C THR A 83 3.67 6.59 1.53
N LYS A 84 4.55 7.30 2.25
CA LYS A 84 4.96 8.67 1.91
C LYS A 84 6.45 8.71 1.64
N ILE A 85 6.83 9.02 0.41
CA ILE A 85 8.22 9.02 -0.05
C ILE A 85 8.55 10.43 -0.52
N ASN A 86 9.61 11.04 0.00
CA ASN A 86 10.02 12.40 -0.36
C ASN A 86 8.85 13.40 -0.31
N GLY A 87 8.03 13.31 0.75
CA GLY A 87 6.87 14.18 0.95
C GLY A 87 5.64 13.86 0.08
N LYS A 88 5.68 12.83 -0.77
CA LYS A 88 4.61 12.47 -1.70
C LYS A 88 3.90 11.20 -1.26
N ASP A 89 2.57 11.21 -1.21
CA ASP A 89 1.76 10.03 -0.91
C ASP A 89 1.64 9.09 -2.10
N TYR A 90 1.81 7.79 -1.84
CA TYR A 90 1.69 6.70 -2.79
C TYR A 90 0.71 5.68 -2.24
N LYS A 91 -0.11 5.11 -3.14
CA LYS A 91 -1.08 4.08 -2.79
C LYS A 91 -1.05 2.93 -3.79
N ILE A 92 -0.99 1.70 -3.28
CA ILE A 92 -1.02 0.48 -4.08
C ILE A 92 -2.27 -0.32 -3.74
N HIS A 93 -3.04 -0.65 -4.78
CA HIS A 93 -4.27 -1.44 -4.72
C HIS A 93 -4.12 -2.75 -5.48
N ILE A 94 -5.00 -3.70 -5.18
CA ILE A 94 -5.26 -4.83 -6.07
C ILE A 94 -6.11 -4.31 -7.24
N GLY A 95 -5.65 -4.52 -8.47
CA GLY A 95 -6.44 -4.29 -9.67
C GLY A 95 -7.45 -5.40 -9.87
N ASN A 96 -8.68 -5.03 -10.22
CA ASN A 96 -9.67 -5.96 -10.75
C ASN A 96 -9.40 -6.27 -12.22
#